data_AF-A0A2D8RCX2-F1
#
_entry.id   AF-A0A2D8RCX2-F1
#
_cell.length_a   1.000
_cell.length_b   1.000
_cell.length_c   1.000
_cell.angle_alpha   90.00
_cell.angle_beta   90.00
_cell.angle_gamma   90.00
#
_symmetry.space_group_name_H-M   'P 1'
#
loop_
_entity.id
_entity.type
_entity.pdbx_description
1 polymer ?
#
loop_
_entity_poly.entity_id
_entity_poly.type
_entity_poly.pdbx_seq_one_letter_code
_entity_poly.pdbx_strand_id
1 'polypeptide(L)'
;MPDTMAPGSADERGAGQRRWLWLTLAVIIFDLSTKAMATAWLDYATPVPVIPYFNLTLLHNTGAAFSFLASAGGWQRWFFIVLAIAISAVLLTWLGRLKRHETWLAIALALVLGGAIGNVYDRIVHGYVVDFIHLYYGSYSWPAFNIADSAISIGAVMMVIDVFRGGSAAEPDQAEERHT
;
A
#
# COMPACT_ATOMS: atom_id res chain seq x y z
N MET A 1 49.16 36.09 -0.95
CA MET A 1 48.59 35.06 -1.86
C MET A 1 47.28 34.63 -1.26
N PRO A 2 46.13 34.80 -1.94
CA PRO A 2 44.83 34.52 -1.34
C PRO A 2 44.48 33.03 -1.44
N ASP A 3 43.72 32.60 -0.45
CA ASP A 3 43.27 31.24 -0.18
C ASP A 3 42.58 30.56 -1.36
N THR A 4 42.98 29.32 -1.63
CA THR A 4 42.24 28.38 -2.46
C THR A 4 40.93 28.03 -1.76
N MET A 5 39.82 28.67 -2.18
CA MET A 5 38.47 28.22 -1.84
C MET A 5 38.27 26.79 -2.32
N ALA A 6 37.94 25.89 -1.39
CA ALA A 6 37.41 24.59 -1.71
C ALA A 6 36.12 24.76 -2.54
N PRO A 7 35.93 24.02 -3.65
CA PRO A 7 34.65 24.02 -4.34
C PRO A 7 33.60 23.43 -3.40
N GLY A 8 32.61 24.25 -3.06
CA GLY A 8 31.43 23.85 -2.32
C GLY A 8 30.79 22.62 -2.96
N SER A 9 30.40 21.69 -2.11
CA SER A 9 29.68 20.46 -2.39
C SER A 9 28.60 20.69 -3.45
N ALA A 10 28.94 20.30 -4.68
CA ALA A 10 28.01 20.24 -5.77
C ALA A 10 26.91 19.25 -5.39
N ASP A 11 25.76 19.80 -5.03
CA ASP A 11 24.48 19.23 -5.41
C ASP A 11 24.20 17.80 -4.92
N GLU A 12 24.15 17.62 -3.60
CA GLU A 12 23.33 16.56 -3.01
C GLU A 12 21.84 16.98 -2.97
N ARG A 13 21.29 17.59 -4.04
CA ARG A 13 19.83 17.62 -4.19
C ARG A 13 19.38 16.19 -4.39
N GLY A 14 19.00 15.56 -3.28
CA GLY A 14 18.59 14.16 -3.23
C GLY A 14 17.65 13.87 -4.39
N ALA A 15 18.07 13.01 -5.32
CA ALA A 15 17.09 12.43 -6.23
C ALA A 15 16.17 11.62 -5.33
N GLY A 16 15.00 12.20 -5.05
CA GLY A 16 14.00 11.60 -4.19
C GLY A 16 13.67 10.20 -4.68
N GLN A 17 13.06 9.41 -3.81
CA GLN A 17 12.68 8.02 -4.08
C GLN A 17 11.54 7.87 -5.12
N ARG A 18 11.34 8.87 -5.99
CA ARG A 18 10.32 8.93 -7.04
C ARG A 18 10.40 7.77 -8.03
N ARG A 19 11.56 7.13 -8.18
CA ARG A 19 11.70 5.90 -8.99
C ARG A 19 10.76 4.78 -8.52
N TRP A 20 10.39 4.75 -7.24
CA TRP A 20 9.46 3.77 -6.69
C TRP A 20 8.00 4.01 -7.13
N LEU A 21 7.69 5.13 -7.78
CA LEU A 21 6.41 5.31 -8.47
C LEU A 21 6.22 4.29 -9.60
N TRP A 22 7.30 3.74 -10.17
CA TRP A 22 7.20 2.61 -11.10
C TRP A 22 6.66 1.34 -10.42
N LEU A 23 7.02 1.11 -9.15
CA LEU A 23 6.44 0.02 -8.38
C LEU A 23 4.95 0.28 -8.09
N THR A 24 4.60 1.50 -7.70
CA THR A 24 3.18 1.91 -7.56
C THR A 24 2.40 1.66 -8.84
N LEU A 25 2.93 2.05 -10.00
CA LEU A 25 2.30 1.83 -11.30
C LEU A 25 2.18 0.33 -11.61
N ALA A 26 3.21 -0.46 -11.35
CA ALA A 26 3.18 -1.91 -11.56
C ALA A 26 2.09 -2.58 -10.71
N VAL A 27 1.95 -2.19 -9.44
CA VAL A 27 0.89 -2.69 -8.55
C VAL A 27 -0.49 -2.34 -9.10
N ILE A 28 -0.70 -1.09 -9.53
CA ILE A 28 -1.99 -0.65 -10.12
C ILE A 28 -2.33 -1.47 -11.36
N ILE A 29 -1.39 -1.60 -12.30
CA ILE A 29 -1.62 -2.37 -13.54
C ILE A 29 -1.95 -3.82 -13.21
N PHE A 30 -1.21 -4.43 -12.28
CA PHE A 30 -1.43 -5.82 -11.90
C PHE A 30 -2.77 -6.03 -11.19
N ASP A 31 -3.15 -5.15 -10.26
CA ASP A 31 -4.45 -5.17 -9.59
C ASP A 31 -5.61 -5.02 -10.58
N LEU A 32 -5.59 -3.97 -11.42
CA LEU A 32 -6.67 -3.73 -12.38
C LEU A 32 -6.78 -4.85 -13.42
N SER A 33 -5.66 -5.40 -13.88
CA SER A 33 -5.66 -6.52 -14.83
C SER A 33 -6.26 -7.77 -14.21
N THR A 34 -5.86 -8.13 -12.99
CA THR A 34 -6.37 -9.34 -12.31
C THR A 34 -7.85 -9.21 -11.95
N LYS A 35 -8.32 -8.01 -11.55
CA LYS A 35 -9.75 -7.72 -11.34
C LYS A 35 -10.56 -7.81 -12.63
N ALA A 36 -10.03 -7.27 -13.73
CA ALA A 36 -10.68 -7.39 -15.04
C ALA A 36 -10.79 -8.85 -15.48
N MET A 37 -9.74 -9.66 -15.28
CA MET A 37 -9.76 -11.10 -15.55
C MET A 37 -10.78 -11.83 -14.68
N ALA A 38 -10.81 -11.55 -13.37
CA ALA A 38 -11.78 -12.14 -12.45
C ALA A 38 -13.22 -11.80 -12.87
N THR A 39 -13.48 -10.55 -13.23
CA THR A 39 -14.80 -10.09 -13.69
C THR A 39 -15.21 -10.73 -15.01
N ALA A 40 -14.25 -11.00 -15.91
CA ALA A 40 -14.52 -11.58 -17.22
C ALA A 40 -14.74 -13.10 -17.19
N TRP A 41 -14.11 -13.81 -16.25
CA TRP A 41 -14.02 -15.27 -16.29
C TRP A 41 -14.73 -16.00 -15.15
N LEU A 42 -15.06 -15.31 -14.05
CA LEU A 42 -15.71 -15.92 -12.90
C LEU A 42 -17.19 -15.54 -12.84
N ASP A 43 -18.02 -16.50 -12.49
CA ASP A 43 -19.42 -16.24 -12.14
C ASP A 43 -19.49 -15.64 -10.73
N TYR A 44 -20.37 -14.66 -10.57
CA TYR A 44 -20.55 -13.96 -9.29
C TYR A 44 -20.90 -14.95 -8.16
N ALA A 45 -20.21 -14.80 -7.03
CA ALA A 45 -20.38 -15.58 -5.80
C ALA A 45 -20.28 -17.11 -5.98
N THR A 46 -19.72 -17.59 -7.10
CA THR A 46 -19.50 -19.01 -7.36
C THR A 46 -18.04 -19.36 -7.14
N PRO A 47 -17.69 -20.16 -6.11
CA PRO A 47 -16.31 -20.52 -5.86
C PRO A 47 -15.76 -21.46 -6.93
N VAL A 48 -14.61 -21.09 -7.50
CA VAL A 48 -13.79 -21.92 -8.39
C VAL A 48 -12.58 -22.41 -7.58
N PRO A 49 -12.53 -23.70 -7.19
CA PRO A 49 -11.42 -24.24 -6.39
C PRO A 49 -10.12 -24.27 -7.18
N VAL A 50 -9.03 -23.77 -6.56
CA VAL A 50 -7.69 -23.82 -7.15
C VAL A 50 -6.87 -24.92 -6.46
N ILE A 51 -6.79 -24.86 -5.14
CA ILE A 51 -6.15 -25.86 -4.27
C ILE A 51 -6.97 -25.96 -2.96
N PRO A 52 -6.75 -26.98 -2.11
CA PRO A 52 -7.37 -26.99 -0.79
C PRO A 52 -7.12 -25.65 -0.08
N TYR A 53 -8.17 -25.11 0.55
CA TYR A 53 -8.15 -23.85 1.31
C TYR A 53 -8.11 -22.55 0.47
N PHE A 54 -8.10 -22.64 -0.87
CA PHE A 54 -8.06 -21.47 -1.76
C PHE A 54 -9.00 -21.63 -2.96
N ASN A 55 -9.94 -20.70 -3.06
CA ASN A 55 -10.83 -20.53 -4.20
C ASN A 55 -10.57 -19.18 -4.87
N LEU A 56 -10.81 -19.13 -6.17
CA LEU A 56 -11.16 -17.88 -6.84
C LEU A 56 -12.68 -17.68 -6.71
N THR A 57 -13.12 -16.54 -6.19
CA THR A 57 -14.56 -16.28 -5.98
C THR A 57 -14.85 -14.80 -6.20
N LEU A 58 -15.51 -14.47 -7.31
CA LEU A 58 -15.85 -13.09 -7.63
C LEU A 58 -16.88 -12.52 -6.66
N LEU A 59 -16.49 -11.49 -5.91
CA LEU A 59 -17.32 -10.79 -4.94
C LEU A 59 -17.19 -9.27 -5.13
N HIS A 60 -18.27 -8.56 -4.84
CA HIS A 60 -18.34 -7.11 -4.97
C HIS A 60 -18.46 -6.48 -3.59
N ASN A 61 -17.39 -5.84 -3.13
CA ASN A 61 -17.29 -5.29 -1.80
C ASN A 61 -17.65 -3.80 -1.79
N THR A 62 -18.84 -3.50 -1.30
CA THR A 62 -19.34 -2.13 -1.11
C THR A 62 -18.90 -1.50 0.21
N GLY A 63 -18.04 -2.18 0.99
CA GLY A 63 -17.68 -1.80 2.36
C GLY A 63 -18.58 -2.46 3.41
N ALA A 64 -18.96 -3.72 3.19
CA ALA A 64 -19.95 -4.41 4.01
C ALA A 64 -19.56 -4.55 5.50
N ALA A 65 -18.26 -4.48 5.82
CA ALA A 65 -17.78 -4.44 7.21
C ALA A 65 -18.30 -3.24 8.00
N PHE A 66 -18.70 -2.15 7.31
CA PHE A 66 -19.34 -0.97 7.90
C PHE A 66 -20.85 -0.92 7.58
N SER A 67 -21.44 -2.04 7.14
CA SER A 67 -22.88 -2.10 6.83
C SER A 67 -23.77 -1.89 8.04
N PHE A 68 -23.27 -2.10 9.26
CA PHE A 68 -24.00 -1.75 10.49
C PHE A 68 -24.28 -0.24 10.61
N LEU A 69 -23.55 0.61 9.84
CA LEU A 69 -23.78 2.06 9.70
C LEU A 69 -24.45 2.42 8.34
N ALA A 70 -24.87 1.44 7.55
CA ALA A 70 -25.36 1.62 6.17
C ALA A 70 -26.83 2.00 6.02
N SER A 71 -27.58 2.17 7.11
CA SER A 71 -28.99 2.55 7.06
C SER A 71 -29.25 3.88 6.32
N ALA A 72 -28.21 4.63 5.96
CA ALA A 72 -28.27 5.95 5.31
C ALA A 72 -27.48 6.05 3.98
N GLY A 73 -27.72 5.16 3.00
CA GLY A 73 -27.60 5.54 1.59
C GLY A 73 -26.21 5.55 0.95
N GLY A 74 -25.35 4.56 1.25
CA GLY A 74 -24.13 4.32 0.46
C GLY A 74 -23.00 5.34 0.64
N TRP A 75 -23.06 6.15 1.70
CA TRP A 75 -22.04 7.15 2.06
C TRP A 75 -20.63 6.54 2.20
N GLN A 76 -20.54 5.26 2.54
CA GLN A 76 -19.27 4.54 2.73
C GLN A 76 -18.39 4.62 1.49
N ARG A 77 -18.99 4.55 0.31
CA ARG A 77 -18.27 4.68 -0.96
C ARG A 77 -17.47 5.98 -0.98
N TRP A 78 -18.15 7.11 -0.75
CA TRP A 78 -17.53 8.44 -0.77
C TRP A 78 -16.54 8.62 0.37
N PHE A 79 -16.87 8.14 1.56
CA PHE A 79 -15.95 8.16 2.70
C PHE A 79 -14.63 7.44 2.39
N PHE A 80 -14.68 6.22 1.86
CA PHE A 80 -13.47 5.46 1.51
C PHE A 80 -12.68 6.10 0.38
N ILE A 81 -13.35 6.68 -0.64
CA ILE A 81 -12.67 7.41 -1.71
C ILE A 81 -11.91 8.61 -1.13
N VAL A 82 -12.58 9.46 -0.33
CA VAL A 82 -11.96 10.66 0.26
C VAL A 82 -10.80 10.27 1.19
N LEU A 83 -11.01 9.28 2.06
CA LEU A 83 -9.98 8.81 2.97
C LEU A 83 -8.76 8.26 2.22
N ALA A 84 -8.98 7.42 1.21
CA ALA A 84 -7.90 6.84 0.43
C ALA A 84 -7.14 7.89 -0.39
N ILE A 85 -7.81 8.90 -0.96
CA ILE A 85 -7.16 10.02 -1.64
C ILE A 85 -6.33 10.84 -0.65
N ALA A 86 -6.87 11.15 0.53
CA ALA A 86 -6.17 11.91 1.55
C ALA A 86 -4.91 11.18 2.04
N ILE A 87 -5.02 9.88 2.37
CA ILE A 87 -3.87 9.04 2.76
C ILE A 87 -2.87 8.97 1.60
N SER A 88 -3.33 8.74 0.37
CA SER A 88 -2.45 8.65 -0.80
C SER A 88 -1.65 9.94 -1.03
N ALA A 89 -2.26 11.11 -0.83
CA ALA A 89 -1.56 12.39 -0.89
C ALA A 89 -0.47 12.49 0.19
N VAL A 90 -0.79 12.11 1.43
CA VAL A 90 0.20 12.07 2.53
C VAL A 90 1.35 11.13 2.19
N LEU A 91 1.08 9.90 1.77
CA LEU A 91 2.11 8.91 1.44
C LEU A 91 2.97 9.35 0.24
N LEU A 92 2.36 9.97 -0.78
CA LEU A 92 3.09 10.49 -1.94
C LEU A 92 4.04 11.64 -1.54
N THR A 93 3.58 12.56 -0.69
CA THR A 93 4.45 13.64 -0.18
C THR A 93 5.57 13.08 0.72
N TRP A 94 5.28 12.05 1.52
CA TRP A 94 6.28 11.38 2.34
C TRP A 94 7.33 10.69 1.47
N LEU A 95 6.92 9.91 0.46
CA LEU A 95 7.82 9.25 -0.50
C LEU A 95 8.76 10.26 -1.20
N GLY A 96 8.25 11.44 -1.53
CA GLY A 96 9.04 12.52 -2.12
C GLY A 96 10.11 13.12 -1.20
N ARG A 97 9.97 12.94 0.12
CA ARG A 97 10.88 13.45 1.16
C ARG A 97 11.90 12.42 1.65
N LEU A 98 11.75 11.14 1.29
CA LEU A 98 12.69 10.09 1.68
C LEU A 98 14.08 10.29 1.07
N LYS A 99 15.11 10.01 1.86
CA LYS A 99 16.50 9.94 1.45
C LYS A 99 16.75 8.69 0.60
N ARG A 100 17.81 8.73 -0.22
CA ARG A 100 18.15 7.65 -1.17
C ARG A 100 18.39 6.28 -0.52
N HIS A 101 18.86 6.24 0.74
CA HIS A 101 19.13 5.00 1.45
C HIS A 101 17.87 4.38 2.11
N GLU A 102 16.78 5.14 2.24
CA GLU A 102 15.52 4.68 2.86
C GLU A 102 14.68 3.83 1.89
N THR A 103 15.30 2.85 1.23
CA THR A 103 14.67 2.05 0.17
C THR A 103 13.57 1.13 0.70
N TRP A 104 13.73 0.58 1.91
CA TRP A 104 12.74 -0.29 2.55
C TRP A 104 11.40 0.44 2.74
N LEU A 105 11.44 1.60 3.38
CA LEU A 105 10.26 2.45 3.57
C LEU A 105 9.70 2.94 2.23
N ALA A 106 10.56 3.29 1.27
CA ALA A 106 10.09 3.71 -0.06
C ALA A 106 9.28 2.62 -0.79
N ILE A 107 9.71 1.36 -0.71
CA ILE A 107 8.97 0.21 -1.24
C ILE A 107 7.62 0.07 -0.51
N ALA A 108 7.64 0.16 0.82
CA ALA A 108 6.43 0.04 1.63
C ALA A 108 5.39 1.09 1.26
N LEU A 109 5.80 2.36 1.15
CA LEU A 109 4.95 3.47 0.70
C LEU A 109 4.41 3.26 -0.71
N ALA A 110 5.25 2.78 -1.64
CA ALA A 110 4.86 2.53 -3.02
C ALA A 110 3.81 1.42 -3.15
N LEU A 111 3.93 0.35 -2.34
CA LEU A 111 2.95 -0.75 -2.27
C LEU A 111 1.59 -0.26 -1.75
N VAL A 112 1.58 0.45 -0.63
CA VAL A 112 0.33 1.00 -0.05
C VAL A 112 -0.32 2.00 -1.00
N LEU A 113 0.48 2.88 -1.62
CA LEU A 113 -0.02 3.85 -2.60
C LEU A 113 -0.65 3.15 -3.82
N GLY A 114 0.00 2.11 -4.35
CA GLY A 114 -0.50 1.35 -5.50
C GLY A 114 -1.81 0.64 -5.19
N GLY A 115 -1.88 -0.06 -4.05
CA GLY A 115 -3.11 -0.73 -3.63
C GLY A 115 -4.24 0.25 -3.32
N ALA A 116 -3.96 1.37 -2.65
CA ALA A 116 -4.96 2.39 -2.36
C ALA A 116 -5.58 2.95 -3.65
N ILE A 117 -4.75 3.25 -4.66
CA ILE A 117 -5.23 3.77 -5.95
C ILE A 117 -6.07 2.72 -6.70
N GLY A 118 -5.64 1.45 -6.76
CA GLY A 118 -6.42 0.38 -7.42
C GLY A 118 -7.81 0.20 -6.79
N ASN A 119 -7.89 0.22 -5.47
CA ASN A 119 -9.15 0.14 -4.74
C ASN A 119 -10.04 1.40 -4.82
N VAL A 120 -9.44 2.58 -5.01
CA VAL A 120 -10.20 3.82 -5.29
C VAL A 120 -10.75 3.80 -6.70
N TYR A 121 -9.99 3.31 -7.67
CA TYR A 121 -10.44 3.19 -9.06
C TYR A 121 -11.74 2.39 -9.14
N ASP A 122 -11.81 1.20 -8.55
CA ASP A 122 -13.02 0.40 -8.57
C ASP A 122 -14.21 1.12 -7.91
N ARG A 123 -13.96 1.79 -6.77
CA ARG A 123 -15.01 2.55 -6.08
C ARG A 123 -15.52 3.71 -6.92
N ILE A 124 -14.69 4.35 -7.74
CA ILE A 124 -15.11 5.42 -8.63
C ILE A 124 -15.87 4.85 -9.83
N VAL A 125 -15.34 3.80 -10.47
CA VAL A 125 -15.84 3.27 -11.75
C VAL A 125 -17.04 2.33 -11.55
N HIS A 126 -16.95 1.41 -10.60
CA HIS A 126 -17.93 0.34 -10.37
C HIS A 126 -18.83 0.62 -9.15
N GLY A 127 -18.36 1.40 -8.18
CA GLY A 127 -19.09 1.69 -6.95
C GLY A 127 -18.90 0.65 -5.82
N TYR A 128 -18.10 -0.38 -6.09
CA TYR A 128 -17.65 -1.42 -5.16
C TYR A 128 -16.21 -1.80 -5.53
N VAL A 129 -15.53 -2.55 -4.69
CA VAL A 129 -14.23 -3.17 -5.00
C VAL A 129 -14.44 -4.59 -5.50
N VAL A 130 -13.69 -4.99 -6.53
CA VAL A 130 -13.70 -6.37 -7.03
C VAL A 130 -12.76 -7.22 -6.18
N ASP A 131 -13.32 -8.16 -5.43
CA ASP A 131 -12.57 -9.15 -4.65
C ASP A 131 -12.68 -10.52 -5.33
N PHE A 132 -11.60 -11.30 -5.30
CA PHE A 132 -11.58 -12.59 -6.00
C PHE A 132 -10.69 -13.65 -5.35
N ILE A 133 -9.81 -13.27 -4.42
CA ILE A 133 -8.98 -14.21 -3.66
C ILE A 133 -9.76 -14.60 -2.41
N HIS A 134 -10.17 -15.87 -2.32
CA HIS A 134 -10.95 -16.38 -1.20
C HIS A 134 -10.24 -17.55 -0.52
N LEU A 135 -9.82 -17.33 0.73
CA LEU A 135 -9.16 -18.34 1.56
C LEU A 135 -10.15 -18.88 2.61
N TYR A 136 -10.11 -20.18 2.87
CA TYR A 136 -11.00 -20.82 3.83
C TYR A 136 -10.34 -22.01 4.52
N TYR A 137 -10.74 -22.32 5.75
CA TYR A 137 -10.31 -23.50 6.50
C TYR A 137 -11.47 -24.11 7.26
N GLY A 138 -11.91 -25.31 6.85
CA GLY A 138 -13.11 -25.93 7.39
C GLY A 138 -14.35 -25.06 7.12
N SER A 139 -15.05 -24.67 8.19
CA SER A 139 -16.19 -23.75 8.14
C SER A 139 -15.80 -22.27 8.26
N TYR A 140 -14.52 -21.96 8.53
CA TYR A 140 -14.05 -20.59 8.63
C TYR A 140 -13.65 -20.06 7.25
N SER A 141 -14.12 -18.87 6.90
CA SER A 141 -13.78 -18.16 5.67
C SER A 141 -13.13 -16.83 6.02
N TRP A 142 -11.94 -16.59 5.46
CA TRP A 142 -11.31 -15.29 5.52
C TRP A 142 -12.01 -14.36 4.52
N PRO A 143 -12.28 -13.09 4.87
CA PRO A 143 -12.89 -12.14 3.95
C PRO A 143 -12.14 -12.11 2.62
N ALA A 144 -12.86 -12.27 1.50
CA ALA A 144 -12.21 -12.22 0.20
C ALA A 144 -11.52 -10.88 -0.02
N PHE A 145 -10.42 -10.92 -0.77
CA PHE A 145 -9.56 -9.78 -1.00
C PHE A 145 -8.99 -9.81 -2.42
N ASN A 146 -8.17 -8.82 -2.75
CA ASN A 146 -7.53 -8.68 -4.04
C ASN A 146 -6.03 -8.35 -3.93
N ILE A 147 -5.40 -8.07 -5.07
CA ILE A 147 -3.98 -7.72 -5.15
C ILE A 147 -3.70 -6.37 -4.49
N ALA A 148 -4.57 -5.38 -4.66
CA ALA A 148 -4.46 -4.10 -3.96
C ALA A 148 -4.46 -4.26 -2.43
N ASP A 149 -5.34 -5.09 -1.88
CA ASP A 149 -5.36 -5.36 -0.42
C ASP A 149 -4.08 -6.06 0.03
N SER A 150 -3.60 -7.02 -0.74
CA SER A 150 -2.33 -7.71 -0.46
C SER A 150 -1.15 -6.72 -0.43
N ALA A 151 -1.09 -5.79 -1.39
CA ALA A 151 -0.06 -4.75 -1.45
C ALA A 151 -0.15 -3.80 -0.25
N ILE A 152 -1.37 -3.38 0.13
CA ILE A 152 -1.59 -2.56 1.33
C ILE A 152 -1.13 -3.29 2.59
N SER A 153 -1.53 -4.56 2.77
CA SER A 153 -1.15 -5.35 3.95
C SER A 153 0.35 -5.56 4.05
N ILE A 154 1.02 -5.94 2.95
CA ILE A 154 2.48 -6.11 2.92
C ILE A 154 3.17 -4.78 3.21
N GLY A 155 2.77 -3.69 2.54
CA GLY A 155 3.33 -2.37 2.78
C GLY A 155 3.14 -1.89 4.22
N ALA A 156 1.97 -2.14 4.82
CA ALA A 156 1.70 -1.83 6.22
C ALA A 156 2.62 -2.61 7.17
N VAL A 157 2.77 -3.93 6.97
CA VAL A 157 3.69 -4.76 7.75
C VAL A 157 5.13 -4.26 7.59
N MET A 158 5.55 -3.90 6.38
CA MET A 158 6.88 -3.34 6.14
C MET A 158 7.12 -2.01 6.88
N MET A 159 6.13 -1.12 6.91
CA MET A 159 6.20 0.13 7.67
C MET A 159 6.31 -0.14 9.18
N VAL A 160 5.54 -1.09 9.71
CA VAL A 160 5.63 -1.49 11.12
C VAL A 160 7.02 -2.04 11.44
N ILE A 161 7.57 -2.92 10.59
CA ILE A 161 8.93 -3.45 10.74
C ILE A 161 9.98 -2.32 10.69
N ASP A 162 9.80 -1.33 9.82
CA ASP A 162 10.71 -0.19 9.69
C ASP A 162 10.82 0.61 10.99
N VAL A 163 9.70 0.83 11.69
CA VAL A 163 9.67 1.49 13.02
C VAL A 163 10.54 0.75 14.03
N PHE A 164 10.46 -0.59 14.07
CA PHE A 164 11.29 -1.39 14.99
C PHE A 164 12.77 -1.41 14.59
N ARG A 165 13.09 -1.32 13.30
CA ARG A 165 14.48 -1.24 12.81
C ARG A 165 15.12 0.11 13.12
N GLY A 166 14.36 1.20 13.02
CA GLY A 166 14.82 2.55 13.36
C GLY A 166 15.10 2.75 14.85
N GLY A 167 14.44 1.97 15.73
CA GLY A 167 14.65 2.02 17.18
C GLY A 167 15.97 1.39 17.67
N SER A 168 16.66 0.60 16.86
CA SER A 168 17.92 -0.08 17.25
C SER A 168 19.20 0.67 16.87
N ALA A 169 19.11 1.80 16.16
CA ALA A 169 20.27 2.55 15.68
C ALA A 169 20.59 3.79 16.56
N ALA A 170 19.96 3.94 17.72
CA ALA A 170 20.15 5.08 18.62
C ALA A 170 20.91 4.69 19.90
N GLU A 171 22.06 4.02 19.77
CA GLU A 171 23.16 4.12 20.75
C GLU A 171 24.41 3.50 20.12
N PRO A 172 25.40 4.32 19.74
CA PRO A 172 26.54 4.51 20.65
C PRO A 172 27.29 5.83 20.44
N ASP A 173 27.16 6.86 21.32
CA ASP A 173 28.25 7.83 21.53
C ASP A 173 28.03 8.82 22.71
N GLN A 174 27.94 8.35 23.96
CA GLN A 174 28.05 9.24 25.14
C GLN A 174 28.88 8.65 26.30
N ALA A 175 29.76 7.69 26.01
CA ALA A 175 30.59 7.06 27.05
C ALA A 175 32.04 7.62 27.13
N GLU A 176 32.51 8.42 26.16
CA GLU A 176 33.95 8.77 26.09
C GLU A 176 34.32 10.21 26.51
N GLU A 177 33.36 11.10 26.80
CA GLU A 177 33.66 12.50 27.22
C GLU A 177 33.57 12.77 28.73
N ARG A 178 33.36 11.77 29.60
CA ARG A 178 33.31 11.97 31.07
C ARG A 178 34.64 11.76 31.80
N HIS A 179 35.75 11.59 31.08
CA HIS A 179 37.08 11.47 31.69
C HIS A 179 38.14 12.23 30.87
N THR A 180 38.07 13.57 30.87
CA THR A 180 39.25 14.43 30.72
C THR A 180 39.13 15.65 31.62
#